data_AF-A0A962DGY8-F1
#
_entry.id   AF-A0A962DGY8-F1
#
_cell.length_a   1.000
_cell.length_b   1.000
_cell.length_c   1.000
_cell.angle_alpha   90.00
_cell.angle_beta   90.00
_cell.angle_gamma   90.00
#
_symmetry.space_group_name_H-M   'P 1'
#
loop_
_entity.id
_entity.type
_entity.pdbx_description
1 polymer ?
#
loop_
_entity_poly.entity_id
_entity_poly.type
_entity_poly.pdbx_seq_one_letter_code
_entity_poly.pdbx_strand_id
1 'polypeptide(L)'
;MKIIQNTFISIAILLTCNIANSTSPWLKNLDSSEKQEQMQLRWKAYGGEVDLKFMYKKLSDMKISVSPEPQFPNKHWDFNHIVYPISKNSQLELQMPYGNIEKVTSGLLNVDSDFSLTYGKTTVKVNSFKLVPTENPLNQSDIVTFKFIDQNNIHLFTIDSVHIEFDREKELLLMSNMDLFATPELAKLLNYPELSGQVIGQIHTYSQLQVPENAEKELLGSCVDHPVWPPQGQVDVTLIDIGTVQWMRDIGADKIVVAPSARLKNEGTADVPWYSKFSGTFAPYNNDQHPFLNWAIYREIDGRFEQLGYSGVKHAFLTINSNCTINCGNSHILWLGCEDVYGTGNNDSSGALGPRAEIEADTGYWESTCSFFDPGCIGSQTTGSNATDENRLVVYNDDLTDVNN
;
A
#
# COMPACT_ATOMS: atom_id res chain seq x y z
N MET A 1 -42.90 16.89 -64.24
CA MET A 1 -42.06 15.71 -63.94
C MET A 1 -41.44 15.95 -62.57
N LYS A 2 -41.68 15.06 -61.61
CA LYS A 2 -41.58 15.28 -60.16
C LYS A 2 -40.16 15.60 -59.67
N ILE A 3 -40.07 16.60 -58.80
CA ILE A 3 -38.91 16.94 -57.96
C ILE A 3 -38.80 15.88 -56.86
N ILE A 4 -37.66 15.20 -56.77
CA ILE A 4 -37.35 14.24 -55.69
C ILE A 4 -36.64 15.03 -54.58
N GLN A 5 -37.33 15.24 -53.46
CA GLN A 5 -36.73 15.68 -52.21
C GLN A 5 -36.05 14.48 -51.55
N ASN A 6 -34.73 14.50 -51.44
CA ASN A 6 -33.99 13.56 -50.60
C ASN A 6 -34.12 13.99 -49.14
N THR A 7 -34.87 13.21 -48.37
CA THR A 7 -34.99 13.32 -46.92
C THR A 7 -33.69 12.81 -46.27
N PHE A 8 -32.93 13.70 -45.64
CA PHE A 8 -31.85 13.31 -44.74
C PHE A 8 -32.47 12.78 -43.44
N ILE A 9 -32.35 11.47 -43.21
CA ILE A 9 -32.64 10.84 -41.92
C ILE A 9 -31.36 10.92 -41.09
N SER A 10 -31.32 11.83 -40.12
CA SER A 10 -30.27 11.86 -39.10
C SER A 10 -30.49 10.68 -38.15
N ILE A 11 -29.70 9.63 -38.30
CA ILE A 11 -29.59 8.54 -37.33
C ILE A 11 -28.79 9.08 -36.15
N ALA A 12 -29.47 9.37 -35.04
CA ALA A 12 -28.84 9.62 -33.77
C ALA A 12 -28.24 8.29 -33.27
N ILE A 13 -26.93 8.11 -33.46
CA ILE A 13 -26.17 7.04 -32.84
C ILE A 13 -26.09 7.37 -31.35
N LEU A 14 -26.93 6.74 -30.54
CA LEU A 14 -26.74 6.62 -29.10
C LEU A 14 -25.42 5.87 -28.89
N LEU A 15 -24.33 6.60 -28.69
CA LEU A 15 -23.11 6.07 -28.09
C LEU A 15 -23.47 5.65 -26.66
N THR A 16 -23.86 4.39 -26.50
CA THR A 16 -23.75 3.74 -25.20
C THR A 16 -22.26 3.69 -24.89
N CYS A 17 -21.83 4.57 -24.00
CA CYS A 17 -20.50 4.51 -23.41
C CYS A 17 -20.48 3.21 -22.58
N ASN A 18 -20.10 2.10 -23.20
CA ASN A 18 -19.69 0.91 -22.48
C ASN A 18 -18.36 1.24 -21.82
N ILE A 19 -18.42 1.92 -20.69
CA ILE A 19 -17.30 1.95 -19.75
C ILE A 19 -17.18 0.51 -19.26
N ALA A 20 -16.29 -0.26 -19.88
CA ALA A 20 -15.86 -1.54 -19.34
C ALA A 20 -15.07 -1.24 -18.06
N ASN A 21 -15.79 -0.92 -16.97
CA ASN A 21 -15.24 -0.95 -15.63
C ASN A 21 -14.90 -2.43 -15.38
N SER A 22 -13.62 -2.77 -15.26
CA SER A 22 -13.23 -4.10 -14.80
C SER A 22 -13.70 -4.24 -13.36
N THR A 23 -14.90 -4.76 -13.18
CA THR A 23 -15.41 -5.12 -11.85
C THR A 23 -14.64 -6.33 -11.35
N SER A 24 -14.30 -6.33 -10.05
CA SER A 24 -13.61 -7.45 -9.42
C SER A 24 -14.37 -8.76 -9.68
N PRO A 25 -13.65 -9.90 -9.82
CA PRO A 25 -14.28 -11.18 -10.14
C PRO A 25 -15.41 -11.58 -9.18
N TRP A 26 -15.28 -11.32 -7.88
CA TRP A 26 -16.32 -11.63 -6.89
C TRP A 26 -17.63 -10.87 -7.15
N LEU A 27 -17.59 -9.61 -7.59
CA LEU A 27 -18.79 -8.86 -7.96
C LEU A 27 -19.48 -9.45 -9.19
N LYS A 28 -18.71 -10.02 -10.14
CA LYS A 28 -19.30 -10.70 -11.31
C LYS A 28 -20.06 -11.95 -10.88
N ASN A 29 -19.49 -12.71 -9.95
CA ASN A 29 -20.03 -13.97 -9.46
C ASN A 29 -21.12 -13.79 -8.38
N LEU A 30 -21.25 -12.60 -7.81
CA LEU A 30 -22.27 -12.33 -6.79
C LEU A 30 -23.68 -12.34 -7.39
N ASP A 31 -24.51 -13.25 -6.87
CA ASP A 31 -25.95 -13.33 -7.10
C ASP A 31 -26.72 -12.63 -5.98
N SER A 32 -27.06 -11.36 -6.21
CA SER A 32 -27.84 -10.53 -5.28
C SER A 32 -28.71 -9.55 -6.05
N SER A 33 -29.97 -9.41 -5.63
CA SER A 33 -30.94 -8.49 -6.23
C SER A 33 -30.54 -7.02 -6.08
N GLU A 34 -29.78 -6.69 -5.04
CA GLU A 34 -29.39 -5.31 -4.70
C GLU A 34 -28.00 -4.94 -5.26
N LYS A 35 -27.30 -5.87 -5.89
CA LYS A 35 -25.92 -5.69 -6.37
C LYS A 35 -25.74 -4.42 -7.22
N GLN A 36 -26.66 -4.15 -8.15
CA GLN A 36 -26.56 -2.97 -9.02
C GLN A 36 -26.73 -1.67 -8.23
N GLU A 37 -27.63 -1.66 -7.25
CA GLU A 37 -27.83 -0.52 -6.35
C GLU A 37 -26.56 -0.30 -5.50
N GLN A 38 -26.06 -1.34 -4.83
CA GLN A 38 -24.86 -1.27 -3.99
C GLN A 38 -23.62 -0.81 -4.79
N MET A 39 -23.48 -1.23 -6.05
CA MET A 39 -22.40 -0.78 -6.93
C MET A 39 -22.52 0.70 -7.35
N GLN A 40 -23.72 1.28 -7.33
CA GLN A 40 -23.96 2.69 -7.69
C GLN A 40 -23.80 3.63 -6.50
N LEU A 41 -23.86 3.12 -5.27
CA LEU A 41 -23.63 3.92 -4.08
C LEU A 41 -22.21 4.49 -4.05
N ARG A 42 -22.11 5.73 -3.56
CA ARG A 42 -20.86 6.47 -3.41
C ARG A 42 -20.71 6.88 -1.96
N TRP A 43 -19.83 6.16 -1.27
CA TRP A 43 -19.40 6.53 0.06
C TRP A 43 -18.46 7.73 -0.08
N LYS A 44 -18.42 8.59 0.94
CA LYS A 44 -17.65 9.83 0.87
C LYS A 44 -16.65 9.90 2.01
N ALA A 45 -15.37 10.04 1.70
CA ALA A 45 -14.34 10.31 2.69
C ALA A 45 -13.97 11.80 2.66
N TYR A 46 -14.03 12.48 3.81
CA TYR A 46 -13.74 13.91 3.91
C TYR A 46 -13.16 14.28 5.27
N GLY A 47 -12.50 15.45 5.34
CA GLY A 47 -11.90 15.96 6.58
C GLY A 47 -10.89 15.00 7.21
N GLY A 48 -10.55 15.27 8.48
CA GLY A 48 -9.53 14.55 9.22
C GLY A 48 -8.13 15.07 8.95
N GLU A 49 -7.15 14.19 8.82
CA GLU A 49 -5.72 14.56 8.79
C GLU A 49 -4.94 13.73 7.76
N VAL A 50 -3.90 14.36 7.19
CA VAL A 50 -2.83 13.69 6.46
C VAL A 50 -1.59 13.66 7.35
N ASP A 51 -0.93 12.51 7.39
CA ASP A 51 0.34 12.29 8.06
C ASP A 51 1.40 11.97 7.00
N LEU A 52 2.42 12.83 6.91
CA LEU A 52 3.55 12.71 5.99
C LEU A 52 4.80 12.27 6.75
N LYS A 53 5.36 11.11 6.37
CA LYS A 53 6.61 10.58 6.92
C LYS A 53 7.69 10.55 5.83
N PHE A 54 8.63 11.49 5.86
CA PHE A 54 9.77 11.46 4.92
C PHE A 54 10.84 10.45 5.35
N MET A 55 11.52 9.86 4.37
CA MET A 55 12.70 9.02 4.58
C MET A 55 13.94 9.90 4.81
N TYR A 56 14.01 10.56 5.95
CA TYR A 56 15.03 11.58 6.25
C TYR A 56 16.47 11.11 6.05
N LYS A 57 16.81 9.86 6.41
CA LYS A 57 18.15 9.31 6.16
C LYS A 57 18.45 9.22 4.66
N LYS A 58 17.54 8.65 3.87
CA LYS A 58 17.66 8.56 2.41
C LYS A 58 17.82 9.94 1.78
N LEU A 59 16.94 10.87 2.15
CA LEU A 59 16.98 12.24 1.65
C LEU A 59 18.29 12.94 2.04
N SER A 60 18.79 12.75 3.26
CA SER A 60 20.09 13.28 3.69
C SER A 60 21.24 12.69 2.86
N ASP A 61 21.23 11.39 2.56
CA ASP A 61 22.24 10.75 1.71
C ASP A 61 22.19 11.34 0.28
N MET A 62 21.00 11.67 -0.19
CA MET A 62 20.73 12.41 -1.44
C MET A 62 21.01 13.92 -1.33
N LYS A 63 21.43 14.43 -0.16
CA LYS A 63 21.68 15.86 0.14
C LYS A 63 20.43 16.74 -0.05
N ILE A 64 19.25 16.16 0.15
CA ILE A 64 17.96 16.85 0.17
C ILE A 64 17.56 17.05 1.63
N SER A 65 17.30 18.30 2.03
CA SER A 65 16.75 18.61 3.35
C SER A 65 15.26 18.90 3.27
N VAL A 66 14.51 18.47 4.28
CA VAL A 66 13.09 18.78 4.48
C VAL A 66 12.96 19.80 5.61
N SER A 67 12.14 20.83 5.42
CA SER A 67 11.77 21.80 6.48
C SER A 67 10.24 21.90 6.59
N PRO A 68 9.66 22.04 7.80
CA PRO A 68 10.34 22.04 9.09
C PRO A 68 10.99 20.69 9.38
N GLU A 69 12.12 20.73 10.08
CA GLU A 69 12.64 19.53 10.70
C GLU A 69 11.65 19.12 11.80
N PRO A 70 11.17 17.87 11.83
CA PRO A 70 10.19 17.43 12.82
C PRO A 70 10.74 17.65 14.24
N GLN A 71 9.91 18.18 15.14
CA GLN A 71 10.28 18.40 16.54
C GLN A 71 10.16 17.05 17.27
N PHE A 72 11.28 16.35 17.45
CA PHE A 72 11.32 15.00 18.03
C PHE A 72 11.11 15.00 19.55
N PRO A 73 10.13 14.26 20.12
CA PRO A 73 10.20 13.85 21.52
C PRO A 73 11.09 12.62 21.73
N ASN A 74 11.32 11.78 20.71
CA ASN A 74 12.07 10.52 20.84
C ASN A 74 12.88 10.21 19.56
N LYS A 75 14.16 9.87 19.71
CA LYS A 75 15.26 9.96 18.72
C LYS A 75 15.23 9.00 17.50
N HIS A 76 14.09 8.46 17.09
CA HIS A 76 14.03 7.48 16.00
C HIS A 76 13.34 8.06 14.74
N TRP A 77 14.03 8.04 13.60
CA TRP A 77 13.54 8.66 12.36
C TRP A 77 12.25 8.01 11.82
N ASP A 78 11.91 6.79 12.25
CA ASP A 78 10.63 6.15 11.89
C ASP A 78 9.39 6.82 12.48
N PHE A 79 9.54 7.65 13.52
CA PHE A 79 8.41 8.32 14.20
C PHE A 79 8.32 9.81 13.85
N ASN A 80 9.08 10.23 12.85
CA ASN A 80 9.05 11.59 12.36
C ASN A 80 8.01 11.76 11.28
N HIS A 81 6.94 12.42 11.67
CA HIS A 81 5.86 12.78 10.79
C HIS A 81 5.51 14.26 10.89
N ILE A 82 4.93 14.76 9.81
CA ILE A 82 4.33 16.08 9.73
C ILE A 82 2.85 15.86 9.44
N VAL A 83 2.01 16.35 10.35
CA VAL A 83 0.56 16.16 10.27
C VAL A 83 -0.10 17.46 9.83
N TYR A 84 -1.01 17.37 8.86
CA TYR A 84 -1.77 18.50 8.33
C TYR A 84 -3.27 18.17 8.28
N PRO A 85 -4.15 19.14 8.58
CA PRO A 85 -5.58 18.91 8.51
C PRO A 85 -6.06 18.82 7.05
N ILE A 86 -6.96 17.88 6.78
CA ILE A 86 -7.69 17.80 5.52
C ILE A 86 -8.87 18.78 5.55
N SER A 87 -9.05 19.53 4.47
CA SER A 87 -10.18 20.44 4.32
C SER A 87 -11.52 19.70 4.36
N LYS A 88 -12.45 20.20 5.18
CA LYS A 88 -13.82 19.68 5.27
C LYS A 88 -14.65 19.90 4.00
N ASN A 89 -14.18 20.76 3.10
CA ASN A 89 -14.84 21.08 1.83
C ASN A 89 -14.31 20.25 0.64
N SER A 90 -13.43 19.29 0.91
CA SER A 90 -12.90 18.35 -0.07
C SER A 90 -13.26 16.94 0.33
N GLN A 91 -13.55 16.08 -0.65
CA GLN A 91 -13.96 14.71 -0.41
C GLN A 91 -13.49 13.79 -1.55
N LEU A 92 -13.28 12.52 -1.20
CA LEU A 92 -13.18 11.41 -2.15
C LEU A 92 -14.54 10.72 -2.27
N GLU A 93 -14.82 10.18 -3.45
CA GLU A 93 -15.93 9.25 -3.65
C GLU A 93 -15.41 7.83 -3.81
N LEU A 94 -16.02 6.90 -3.09
CA LEU A 94 -15.58 5.52 -2.98
C LEU A 94 -16.70 4.59 -3.44
N GLN A 95 -16.36 3.57 -4.20
CA GLN A 95 -17.23 2.44 -4.50
C GLN A 95 -16.93 1.34 -3.47
N MET A 96 -17.89 1.12 -2.56
CA MET A 96 -17.75 0.16 -1.46
C MET A 96 -18.96 -0.78 -1.34
N PRO A 97 -19.29 -1.59 -2.37
CA PRO A 97 -20.43 -2.49 -2.33
C PRO A 97 -20.27 -3.49 -1.18
N TYR A 98 -21.30 -3.63 -0.34
CA TYR A 98 -21.28 -4.53 0.82
C TYR A 98 -20.13 -4.25 1.80
N GLY A 99 -19.69 -2.98 1.90
CA GLY A 99 -18.61 -2.54 2.77
C GLY A 99 -17.20 -2.92 2.32
N ASN A 100 -17.05 -3.55 1.15
CA ASN A 100 -15.74 -3.89 0.56
C ASN A 100 -15.31 -2.81 -0.41
N ILE A 101 -14.12 -2.23 -0.22
CA ILE A 101 -13.63 -1.19 -1.11
C ILE A 101 -13.16 -1.77 -2.44
N GLU A 102 -13.69 -1.20 -3.53
CA GLU A 102 -13.36 -1.61 -4.89
C GLU A 102 -12.54 -0.56 -5.63
N LYS A 103 -12.91 0.71 -5.45
CA LYS A 103 -12.28 1.82 -6.17
C LYS A 103 -12.52 3.15 -5.48
N VAL A 104 -11.53 4.04 -5.55
CA VAL A 104 -11.74 5.48 -5.37
C VAL A 104 -12.13 6.07 -6.73
N THR A 105 -13.40 6.45 -6.88
CA THR A 105 -13.98 6.75 -8.20
C THR A 105 -13.77 8.18 -8.64
N SER A 106 -13.71 9.13 -7.71
CA SER A 106 -13.63 10.56 -8.03
C SER A 106 -13.25 11.39 -6.80
N GLY A 107 -13.20 12.70 -6.97
CA GLY A 107 -12.98 13.66 -5.89
C GLY A 107 -11.51 14.03 -5.71
N LEU A 108 -11.21 14.65 -4.57
CA LEU A 108 -9.86 14.99 -4.12
C LEU A 108 -9.88 15.35 -2.64
N LEU A 109 -8.73 15.26 -1.99
CA LEU A 109 -8.50 15.82 -0.66
C LEU A 109 -7.61 17.06 -0.78
N ASN A 110 -8.06 18.21 -0.29
CA ASN A 110 -7.28 19.43 -0.19
C ASN A 110 -6.64 19.52 1.20
N VAL A 111 -5.37 19.87 1.25
CA VAL A 111 -4.60 20.01 2.48
C VAL A 111 -3.82 21.31 2.41
N ASP A 112 -3.98 22.16 3.44
CA ASP A 112 -3.09 23.30 3.66
C ASP A 112 -1.85 22.79 4.39
N SER A 113 -0.67 23.09 3.85
CA SER A 113 0.60 22.59 4.37
C SER A 113 1.63 23.70 4.51
N ASP A 114 2.77 23.38 5.11
CA ASP A 114 3.92 24.28 5.12
C ASP A 114 5.17 23.41 5.28
N PHE A 115 5.59 22.81 4.16
CA PHE A 115 6.88 22.13 4.11
C PHE A 115 7.65 22.52 2.85
N SER A 116 8.94 22.22 2.85
CA SER A 116 9.80 22.44 1.70
C SER A 116 10.87 21.38 1.56
N LEU A 117 11.27 21.13 0.32
CA LEU A 117 12.41 20.31 -0.07
C LEU A 117 13.49 21.21 -0.63
N THR A 118 14.71 21.06 -0.16
CA THR A 118 15.86 21.87 -0.61
C THR A 118 16.99 20.96 -1.08
N TYR A 119 17.52 21.25 -2.27
CA TYR A 119 18.73 20.65 -2.82
C TYR A 119 19.66 21.76 -3.33
N GLY A 120 20.88 21.82 -2.79
CA GLY A 120 21.83 22.89 -3.10
C GLY A 120 21.27 24.28 -2.76
N LYS A 121 20.99 25.09 -3.78
CA LYS A 121 20.40 26.43 -3.64
C LYS A 121 18.91 26.49 -4.01
N THR A 122 18.36 25.37 -4.46
CA THR A 122 17.00 25.29 -4.98
C THR A 122 16.07 24.79 -3.89
N THR A 123 14.93 25.45 -3.72
CA THR A 123 13.92 25.08 -2.73
C THR A 123 12.56 25.01 -3.38
N VAL A 124 11.89 23.87 -3.22
CA VAL A 124 10.48 23.68 -3.60
C VAL A 124 9.66 23.78 -2.33
N LYS A 125 8.78 24.78 -2.26
CA LYS A 125 7.86 24.98 -1.14
C LYS A 125 6.49 24.40 -1.48
N VAL A 126 5.86 23.77 -0.50
CA VAL A 126 4.51 23.20 -0.59
C VAL A 126 3.68 23.80 0.54
N ASN A 127 2.90 24.82 0.17
CA ASN A 127 2.01 25.57 1.08
C ASN A 127 0.59 24.98 1.08
N SER A 128 0.26 24.22 0.04
CA SER A 128 -0.93 23.38 0.00
C SER A 128 -0.75 22.34 -1.08
N PHE A 129 -1.52 21.26 -0.97
CA PHE A 129 -1.54 20.22 -1.97
C PHE A 129 -2.91 19.56 -2.07
N LYS A 130 -3.07 18.80 -3.15
CA LYS A 130 -4.24 17.97 -3.41
C LYS A 130 -3.81 16.53 -3.60
N LEU A 131 -4.53 15.61 -2.97
CA LEU A 131 -4.49 14.19 -3.30
C LEU A 131 -5.61 13.90 -4.30
N VAL A 132 -5.25 13.59 -5.53
CA VAL A 132 -6.19 13.39 -6.63
C VAL A 132 -6.08 11.94 -7.09
N PRO A 133 -7.14 11.12 -6.97
CA PRO A 133 -7.11 9.72 -7.41
C PRO A 133 -6.93 9.66 -8.93
N THR A 134 -6.14 8.70 -9.40
CA THR A 134 -5.97 8.43 -10.83
C THR A 134 -7.10 7.54 -11.33
N GLU A 135 -7.57 7.77 -12.56
CA GLU A 135 -8.58 6.90 -13.20
C GLU A 135 -8.11 5.45 -13.34
N ASN A 136 -6.82 5.27 -13.64
CA ASN A 136 -6.15 4.00 -13.80
C ASN A 136 -4.97 3.96 -12.81
N PRO A 137 -5.07 3.17 -11.73
CA PRO A 137 -3.94 2.89 -10.83
C PRO A 137 -2.74 2.32 -11.60
N LEU A 138 -1.55 2.47 -11.04
CA LEU A 138 -0.31 2.02 -11.68
C LEU A 138 -0.27 0.50 -11.85
N ASN A 139 -0.80 -0.25 -10.87
CA ASN A 139 -0.87 -1.70 -10.92
C ASN A 139 -2.30 -2.19 -10.69
N GLN A 140 -2.59 -3.40 -11.18
CA GLN A 140 -3.94 -3.95 -11.18
C GLN A 140 -4.44 -4.30 -9.77
N SER A 141 -3.55 -4.64 -8.84
CA SER A 141 -3.91 -4.91 -7.43
C SER A 141 -4.13 -3.65 -6.60
N ASP A 142 -3.77 -2.47 -7.12
CA ASP A 142 -3.95 -1.21 -6.40
C ASP A 142 -5.39 -0.71 -6.55
N ILE A 143 -6.06 -0.48 -5.41
CA ILE A 143 -7.40 0.12 -5.39
C ILE A 143 -7.36 1.56 -5.92
N VAL A 144 -6.28 2.28 -5.65
CA VAL A 144 -6.06 3.66 -6.08
C VAL A 144 -4.58 4.01 -6.07
N THR A 145 -4.16 4.79 -7.06
CA THR A 145 -2.94 5.59 -7.02
C THR A 145 -3.37 7.06 -6.91
N PHE A 146 -2.68 7.88 -6.12
CA PHE A 146 -2.93 9.32 -6.06
C PHE A 146 -1.83 10.13 -6.73
N LYS A 147 -2.23 11.23 -7.36
CA LYS A 147 -1.35 12.34 -7.70
C LYS A 147 -1.33 13.30 -6.53
N PHE A 148 -0.14 13.61 -6.03
CA PHE A 148 0.09 14.74 -5.14
C PHE A 148 0.39 15.99 -5.98
N ILE A 149 -0.52 16.94 -5.96
CA ILE A 149 -0.45 18.16 -6.77
C ILE A 149 -0.30 19.38 -5.86
N ASP A 150 0.75 20.18 -6.05
CA ASP A 150 1.02 21.35 -5.21
C ASP A 150 0.10 22.55 -5.51
N GLN A 151 0.29 23.65 -4.78
CA GLN A 151 -0.42 24.90 -4.99
C GLN A 151 -0.28 25.51 -6.39
N ASN A 152 0.76 25.14 -7.15
CA ASN A 152 1.02 25.62 -8.50
C ASN A 152 0.50 24.64 -9.58
N ASN A 153 -0.27 23.64 -9.17
CA ASN A 153 -0.79 22.59 -10.05
C ASN A 153 0.29 21.70 -10.68
N ILE A 154 1.41 21.50 -9.96
CA ILE A 154 2.51 20.62 -10.35
C ILE A 154 2.38 19.30 -9.62
N HIS A 155 2.44 18.19 -10.36
CA HIS A 155 2.45 16.84 -9.82
C HIS A 155 3.82 16.53 -9.23
N LEU A 156 3.98 16.68 -7.91
CA LEU A 156 5.28 16.51 -7.24
C LEU A 156 5.56 15.07 -6.82
N PHE A 157 4.51 14.33 -6.46
CA PHE A 157 4.63 12.93 -6.07
C PHE A 157 3.51 12.06 -6.63
N THR A 158 3.84 10.82 -6.96
CA THR A 158 2.87 9.75 -7.18
C THR A 158 2.80 8.89 -5.91
N ILE A 159 1.59 8.52 -5.50
CA ILE A 159 1.34 7.80 -4.26
C ILE A 159 0.71 6.45 -4.59
N ASP A 160 1.31 5.37 -4.10
CA ASP A 160 0.93 4.00 -4.45
C ASP A 160 0.99 3.03 -3.26
N SER A 161 0.56 1.77 -3.45
CA SER A 161 0.60 0.68 -2.45
C SER A 161 -0.25 0.95 -1.20
N VAL A 162 -1.46 1.46 -1.43
CA VAL A 162 -2.39 1.85 -0.37
C VAL A 162 -2.87 0.67 0.46
N HIS A 163 -2.75 0.78 1.78
CA HIS A 163 -3.45 -0.08 2.73
C HIS A 163 -4.71 0.62 3.21
N ILE A 164 -5.87 0.02 2.98
CA ILE A 164 -7.15 0.66 3.31
C ILE A 164 -7.85 -0.16 4.40
N GLU A 165 -8.21 0.54 5.46
CA GLU A 165 -9.01 0.00 6.56
C GLU A 165 -10.22 0.89 6.82
N PHE A 166 -11.33 0.27 7.15
CA PHE A 166 -12.56 0.95 7.53
C PHE A 166 -12.91 0.61 8.97
N ASP A 167 -12.86 1.61 9.85
CA ASP A 167 -13.39 1.48 11.21
C ASP A 167 -14.91 1.69 11.15
N ARG A 168 -15.65 0.57 11.20
CA ARG A 168 -17.10 0.53 11.10
C ARG A 168 -17.82 1.24 12.24
N GLU A 169 -17.25 1.19 13.44
CA GLU A 169 -17.86 1.77 14.64
C GLU A 169 -17.65 3.29 14.67
N LYS A 170 -16.47 3.75 14.24
CA LYS A 170 -16.12 5.17 14.23
C LYS A 170 -16.46 5.89 12.94
N GLU A 171 -16.88 5.14 11.92
CA GLU A 171 -17.10 5.63 10.56
C GLU A 171 -15.87 6.39 10.02
N LEU A 172 -14.70 5.75 10.10
CA LEU A 172 -13.43 6.31 9.64
C LEU A 172 -12.84 5.49 8.50
N LEU A 173 -12.32 6.19 7.49
CA LEU A 173 -11.47 5.60 6.46
C LEU A 173 -10.01 5.90 6.81
N LEU A 174 -9.23 4.83 7.00
CA LEU A 174 -7.79 4.89 7.10
C LEU A 174 -7.19 4.42 5.76
N MET A 175 -6.41 5.29 5.13
CA MET A 175 -5.50 4.89 4.06
C MET A 175 -4.09 5.08 4.57
N SER A 176 -3.30 4.02 4.63
CA SER A 176 -2.01 4.00 5.31
C SER A 176 -0.93 3.37 4.45
N ASN A 177 0.32 3.57 4.88
CA ASN A 177 1.51 2.91 4.33
C ASN A 177 1.74 3.17 2.83
N MET A 178 1.16 4.25 2.29
CA MET A 178 1.28 4.58 0.88
C MET A 178 2.67 5.17 0.60
N ASP A 179 3.37 4.63 -0.38
CA ASP A 179 4.71 5.10 -0.76
C ASP A 179 4.61 6.42 -1.54
N LEU A 180 5.51 7.37 -1.24
CA LEU A 180 5.60 8.68 -1.88
C LEU A 180 6.75 8.69 -2.91
N PHE A 181 6.42 8.52 -4.19
CA PHE A 181 7.38 8.52 -5.30
C PHE A 181 7.59 9.92 -5.84
N ALA A 182 8.85 10.38 -5.91
CA ALA A 182 9.18 11.66 -6.52
C ALA A 182 9.01 11.62 -8.05
N THR A 183 8.30 12.60 -8.60
CA THR A 183 8.06 12.68 -10.05
C THR A 183 9.23 13.30 -10.83
N PRO A 184 9.28 13.12 -12.17
CA PRO A 184 10.20 13.87 -13.02
C PRO A 184 10.07 15.39 -12.87
N GLU A 185 8.87 15.90 -12.62
CA GLU A 185 8.62 17.32 -12.41
C GLU A 185 9.31 17.84 -11.13
N LEU A 186 9.22 17.11 -10.02
CA LEU A 186 9.94 17.47 -8.79
C LEU A 186 11.45 17.41 -8.99
N ALA A 187 11.95 16.34 -9.62
CA ALA A 187 13.37 16.19 -9.95
C ALA A 187 13.89 17.38 -10.76
N LYS A 188 13.11 17.82 -11.77
CA LYS A 188 13.42 19.02 -12.56
C LYS A 188 13.39 20.29 -11.72
N LEU A 189 12.39 20.47 -10.87
CA LEU A 189 12.26 21.65 -10.01
C LEU A 189 13.43 21.78 -9.04
N LEU A 190 13.93 20.67 -8.50
CA LEU A 190 15.11 20.65 -7.61
C LEU A 190 16.44 20.67 -8.35
N ASN A 191 16.44 20.52 -9.68
CA ASN A 191 17.63 20.30 -10.50
C ASN A 191 18.44 19.07 -10.03
N TYR A 192 17.72 17.97 -9.81
CA TYR A 192 18.30 16.70 -9.37
C TYR A 192 17.62 15.50 -10.06
N PRO A 193 18.08 15.11 -11.26
CA PRO A 193 17.43 14.09 -12.08
C PRO A 193 17.31 12.70 -11.42
N GLU A 194 18.30 12.28 -10.63
CA GLU A 194 18.32 10.96 -9.98
C GLU A 194 17.21 10.79 -8.92
N LEU A 195 16.56 11.88 -8.51
CA LEU A 195 15.41 11.85 -7.60
C LEU A 195 14.18 11.20 -8.25
N SER A 196 14.04 11.28 -9.57
CA SER A 196 12.84 10.78 -10.25
C SER A 196 12.66 9.27 -10.05
N GLY A 197 11.45 8.87 -9.67
CA GLY A 197 11.11 7.47 -9.41
C GLY A 197 11.59 6.95 -8.06
N GLN A 198 12.27 7.76 -7.24
CA GLN A 198 12.67 7.36 -5.89
C GLN A 198 11.48 7.43 -4.93
N VAL A 199 11.30 6.39 -4.12
CA VAL A 199 10.47 6.49 -2.91
C VAL A 199 11.23 7.33 -1.90
N ILE A 200 10.60 8.41 -1.44
CA ILE A 200 11.20 9.39 -0.52
C ILE A 200 10.46 9.52 0.82
N GLY A 201 9.39 8.77 1.01
CA GLY A 201 8.53 8.88 2.17
C GLY A 201 7.31 7.98 2.08
N GLN A 202 6.46 8.09 3.09
CA GLN A 202 5.12 7.52 3.12
C GLN A 202 4.10 8.60 3.47
N ILE A 203 2.85 8.36 3.09
CA ILE A 203 1.72 9.21 3.42
C ILE A 203 0.58 8.35 3.97
N HIS A 204 -0.11 8.87 4.98
CA HIS A 204 -1.30 8.27 5.58
C HIS A 204 -2.41 9.31 5.62
N THR A 205 -3.66 8.87 5.50
CA THR A 205 -4.83 9.73 5.65
C THR A 205 -5.81 9.09 6.61
N TYR A 206 -6.35 9.91 7.51
CA TYR A 206 -7.43 9.55 8.41
C TYR A 206 -8.60 10.46 8.05
N SER A 207 -9.68 9.91 7.52
CA SER A 207 -10.84 10.71 7.08
C SER A 207 -12.14 10.20 7.70
N GLN A 208 -13.09 11.11 7.89
CA GLN A 208 -14.45 10.74 8.22
C GLN A 208 -15.10 10.10 7.01
N LEU A 209 -15.88 9.05 7.23
CA LEU A 209 -16.56 8.32 6.18
C LEU A 209 -18.07 8.50 6.31
N GLN A 210 -18.68 9.16 5.33
CA GLN A 210 -20.12 9.20 5.20
C GLN A 210 -20.59 7.98 4.40
N VAL A 211 -21.32 7.11 5.08
CA VAL A 211 -21.94 5.92 4.50
C VAL A 211 -23.37 6.25 4.02
N PRO A 212 -23.76 5.92 2.78
CA PRO A 212 -25.14 6.08 2.31
C PRO A 212 -26.12 5.26 3.16
N GLU A 213 -27.33 5.78 3.38
CA GLU A 213 -28.34 5.15 4.27
C GLU A 213 -28.74 3.73 3.84
N ASN A 214 -28.77 3.49 2.52
CA ASN A 214 -29.08 2.20 1.91
C ASN A 214 -27.84 1.36 1.57
N ALA A 215 -26.66 1.74 2.07
CA ALA A 215 -25.45 0.95 1.84
C ALA A 215 -25.41 -0.27 2.77
N GLU A 216 -25.29 -1.44 2.16
CA GLU A 216 -24.95 -2.66 2.89
C GLU A 216 -23.49 -2.59 3.34
N LYS A 217 -23.23 -2.94 4.60
CA LYS A 217 -21.90 -2.88 5.22
C LYS A 217 -21.19 -4.25 5.24
N GLU A 218 -21.90 -5.32 4.91
CA GLU A 218 -21.41 -6.70 4.91
C GLU A 218 -22.07 -7.55 3.83
N LEU A 219 -21.37 -8.58 3.39
CA LEU A 219 -21.86 -9.57 2.44
C LEU A 219 -22.22 -10.86 3.18
N LEU A 220 -23.51 -11.13 3.37
CA LEU A 220 -23.95 -12.28 4.17
C LEU A 220 -24.09 -13.59 3.35
N GLY A 221 -24.50 -13.50 2.09
CA GLY A 221 -24.93 -14.67 1.30
C GLY A 221 -23.80 -15.53 0.70
N SER A 222 -22.87 -14.91 -0.04
CA SER A 222 -21.77 -15.65 -0.72
C SER A 222 -20.64 -16.09 0.21
N CYS A 223 -20.78 -15.80 1.51
CA CYS A 223 -19.75 -16.00 2.53
C CYS A 223 -20.15 -17.03 3.59
N VAL A 224 -21.30 -17.69 3.43
CA VAL A 224 -21.84 -18.66 4.40
C VAL A 224 -20.90 -19.84 4.66
N ASP A 225 -20.21 -20.30 3.62
CA ASP A 225 -19.29 -21.44 3.71
C ASP A 225 -17.84 -21.03 4.04
N HIS A 226 -17.62 -19.76 4.39
CA HIS A 226 -16.31 -19.18 4.69
C HIS A 226 -16.20 -18.74 6.16
N PRO A 227 -15.00 -18.77 6.76
CA PRO A 227 -13.74 -19.16 6.14
C PRO A 227 -13.56 -20.69 5.97
N VAL A 228 -12.98 -21.10 4.84
CA VAL A 228 -12.51 -22.46 4.59
C VAL A 228 -11.07 -22.56 5.04
N TRP A 229 -10.81 -23.31 6.10
CA TRP A 229 -9.47 -23.49 6.64
C TRP A 229 -8.81 -24.80 6.18
N PRO A 230 -7.50 -24.99 6.39
CA PRO A 230 -6.89 -26.32 6.35
C PRO A 230 -7.42 -27.23 7.47
N PRO A 231 -7.58 -28.54 7.22
CA PRO A 231 -7.26 -29.26 5.99
C PRO A 231 -8.40 -29.29 4.95
N GLN A 232 -9.51 -28.55 5.14
CA GLN A 232 -10.65 -28.54 4.20
C GLN A 232 -10.28 -27.93 2.84
N GLY A 233 -9.34 -26.98 2.84
CA GLY A 233 -8.68 -26.46 1.65
C GLY A 233 -7.16 -26.46 1.80
N GLN A 234 -6.47 -26.18 0.70
CA GLN A 234 -5.03 -25.99 0.66
C GLN A 234 -4.69 -24.50 0.70
N VAL A 235 -3.82 -24.11 1.64
CA VAL A 235 -3.23 -22.77 1.65
C VAL A 235 -2.18 -22.70 0.55
N ASP A 236 -2.31 -21.72 -0.34
CA ASP A 236 -1.31 -21.38 -1.35
C ASP A 236 -1.32 -19.88 -1.59
N VAL A 237 -0.25 -19.21 -1.18
CA VAL A 237 -0.05 -17.77 -1.35
C VAL A 237 1.14 -17.57 -2.27
N THR A 238 0.86 -17.06 -3.46
CA THR A 238 1.90 -16.78 -4.45
C THR A 238 2.35 -15.33 -4.36
N LEU A 239 3.66 -15.10 -4.38
CA LEU A 239 4.24 -13.79 -4.66
C LEU A 239 4.12 -13.52 -6.17
N ILE A 240 3.10 -12.77 -6.57
CA ILE A 240 2.75 -12.55 -7.99
C ILE A 240 3.53 -11.39 -8.62
N ASP A 241 4.08 -10.50 -7.80
CA ASP A 241 4.92 -9.39 -8.25
C ASP A 241 5.94 -8.99 -7.17
N ILE A 242 7.18 -8.76 -7.61
CA ILE A 242 8.20 -8.00 -6.87
C ILE A 242 8.38 -6.72 -7.66
N GLY A 243 7.67 -5.68 -7.25
CA GLY A 243 7.50 -4.47 -8.03
C GLY A 243 8.72 -3.54 -7.92
N THR A 244 8.53 -2.39 -7.28
CA THR A 244 9.60 -1.40 -7.12
C THR A 244 10.70 -1.95 -6.22
N VAL A 245 11.94 -1.98 -6.69
CA VAL A 245 13.13 -2.24 -5.86
C VAL A 245 13.81 -0.90 -5.57
N GLN A 246 13.98 -0.56 -4.30
CA GLN A 246 14.56 0.72 -3.88
C GLN A 246 15.75 0.50 -2.96
N TRP A 247 16.81 1.27 -3.16
CA TRP A 247 17.75 1.51 -2.08
C TRP A 247 17.09 2.44 -1.06
N MET A 248 17.37 2.20 0.21
CA MET A 248 16.67 2.87 1.31
C MET A 248 17.59 3.74 2.14
N ARG A 249 18.85 3.32 2.32
CA ARG A 249 19.90 4.12 2.95
C ARG A 249 21.28 3.55 2.66
N ASP A 250 22.28 4.42 2.74
CA ASP A 250 23.69 4.05 2.83
C ASP A 250 24.07 3.83 4.30
N ILE A 251 24.69 2.69 4.60
CA ILE A 251 25.14 2.30 5.95
C ILE A 251 26.67 2.32 6.10
N GLY A 252 27.39 2.83 5.09
CA GLY A 252 28.83 2.90 5.02
C GLY A 252 29.47 1.58 4.59
N ALA A 253 30.81 1.60 4.46
CA ALA A 253 31.61 0.45 4.05
C ALA A 253 31.11 -0.22 2.74
N ASP A 254 30.70 0.63 1.79
CA ASP A 254 30.14 0.23 0.49
C ASP A 254 28.85 -0.60 0.58
N LYS A 255 28.06 -0.43 1.64
CA LYS A 255 26.81 -1.18 1.82
C LYS A 255 25.59 -0.29 1.80
N ILE A 256 24.54 -0.82 1.19
CA ILE A 256 23.22 -0.20 1.16
C ILE A 256 22.16 -1.17 1.66
N VAL A 257 21.09 -0.60 2.22
CA VAL A 257 19.84 -1.32 2.44
C VAL A 257 18.99 -1.25 1.18
N VAL A 258 18.41 -2.37 0.79
CA VAL A 258 17.44 -2.47 -0.31
C VAL A 258 16.11 -3.00 0.21
N ALA A 259 15.00 -2.46 -0.27
CA ALA A 259 13.66 -2.99 0.01
C ALA A 259 12.85 -3.04 -1.29
N PRO A 260 12.17 -4.16 -1.57
CA PRO A 260 11.20 -4.24 -2.65
C PRO A 260 9.78 -3.90 -2.16
N SER A 261 8.90 -3.51 -3.08
CA SER A 261 7.45 -3.71 -2.92
C SER A 261 7.08 -5.14 -3.33
N ALA A 262 5.95 -5.64 -2.82
CA ALA A 262 5.48 -6.99 -3.10
C ALA A 262 3.97 -7.04 -3.30
N ARG A 263 3.51 -7.94 -4.18
CA ARG A 263 2.09 -8.26 -4.33
C ARG A 263 1.91 -9.76 -4.18
N LEU A 264 0.92 -10.13 -3.39
CA LEU A 264 0.63 -11.53 -3.07
C LEU A 264 -0.77 -11.87 -3.54
N LYS A 265 -1.02 -13.15 -3.82
CA LYS A 265 -2.34 -13.65 -4.16
C LYS A 265 -2.60 -15.00 -3.52
N ASN A 266 -3.81 -15.18 -3.01
CA ASN A 266 -4.29 -16.50 -2.59
C ASN A 266 -4.72 -17.30 -3.83
N GLU A 267 -3.86 -18.20 -4.30
CA GLU A 267 -4.11 -19.15 -5.39
C GLU A 267 -4.61 -20.51 -4.86
N GLY A 268 -4.78 -20.61 -3.54
CA GLY A 268 -5.20 -21.82 -2.86
C GLY A 268 -6.71 -22.07 -2.93
N THR A 269 -7.12 -23.04 -2.12
CA THR A 269 -8.53 -23.41 -1.91
C THR A 269 -8.96 -23.22 -0.45
N ALA A 270 -8.05 -22.79 0.42
CA ALA A 270 -8.33 -22.31 1.77
C ALA A 270 -8.14 -20.80 1.86
N ASP A 271 -8.92 -20.17 2.75
CA ASP A 271 -8.67 -18.81 3.20
C ASP A 271 -7.44 -18.77 4.11
N VAL A 272 -6.73 -17.64 4.10
CA VAL A 272 -5.45 -17.52 4.80
C VAL A 272 -5.56 -16.53 5.95
N PRO A 273 -5.26 -16.93 7.20
CA PRO A 273 -5.25 -15.99 8.33
C PRO A 273 -4.12 -14.97 8.13
N TRP A 274 -4.44 -13.69 8.34
CA TRP A 274 -3.59 -12.55 8.04
C TRP A 274 -3.53 -11.54 9.20
N TYR A 275 -3.71 -12.05 10.42
CA TYR A 275 -3.65 -11.28 11.65
C TYR A 275 -2.24 -10.75 11.91
N SER A 276 -2.12 -9.65 12.65
CA SER A 276 -0.81 -9.14 13.07
C SER A 276 -0.29 -9.89 14.29
N LYS A 277 1.04 -9.95 14.45
CA LYS A 277 1.65 -10.49 15.68
C LYS A 277 1.10 -9.80 16.94
N PHE A 278 0.94 -10.58 18.01
CA PHE A 278 0.40 -10.12 19.30
C PHE A 278 -1.03 -9.55 19.26
N SER A 279 -1.82 -9.83 18.21
CA SER A 279 -3.22 -9.39 18.13
C SER A 279 -4.24 -10.36 18.75
N GLY A 280 -3.80 -11.57 19.12
CA GLY A 280 -4.64 -12.59 19.73
C GLY A 280 -4.38 -13.97 19.15
N THR A 281 -5.24 -14.92 19.52
CA THR A 281 -5.23 -16.29 19.00
C THR A 281 -6.42 -16.49 18.08
N PHE A 282 -6.18 -16.90 16.84
CA PHE A 282 -7.22 -16.99 15.82
C PHE A 282 -7.27 -18.37 15.16
N ALA A 283 -8.42 -18.67 14.56
CA ALA A 283 -8.52 -19.81 13.66
C ALA A 283 -7.55 -19.67 12.48
N PRO A 284 -7.07 -20.78 11.89
CA PRO A 284 -7.40 -22.16 12.23
C PRO A 284 -6.48 -22.82 13.27
N TYR A 285 -5.38 -22.16 13.64
CA TYR A 285 -4.33 -22.78 14.44
C TYR A 285 -4.41 -22.44 15.94
N ASN A 286 -5.34 -21.56 16.33
CA ASN A 286 -5.51 -21.05 17.69
C ASN A 286 -4.20 -20.50 18.29
N ASN A 287 -3.48 -19.74 17.48
CA ASN A 287 -2.21 -19.11 17.80
C ASN A 287 -2.11 -17.74 17.11
N ASP A 288 -0.96 -17.09 17.22
CA ASP A 288 -0.65 -15.78 16.63
C ASP A 288 0.26 -15.88 15.38
N GLN A 289 0.18 -17.01 14.68
CA GLN A 289 0.87 -17.18 13.41
C GLN A 289 0.27 -16.30 12.33
N HIS A 290 1.13 -15.83 11.44
CA HIS A 290 0.80 -14.89 10.39
C HIS A 290 1.83 -15.01 9.26
N PRO A 291 1.55 -14.48 8.06
CA PRO A 291 2.47 -14.60 6.93
C PRO A 291 3.77 -13.83 7.14
N PHE A 292 4.85 -14.38 6.58
CA PHE A 292 6.16 -13.76 6.53
C PHE A 292 6.62 -13.59 5.09
N LEU A 293 7.41 -12.56 4.85
CA LEU A 293 8.14 -12.37 3.60
C LEU A 293 9.63 -12.31 3.89
N ASN A 294 10.45 -12.83 2.99
CA ASN A 294 11.90 -12.72 3.04
C ASN A 294 12.42 -12.24 1.68
N TRP A 295 13.48 -11.44 1.71
CA TRP A 295 14.09 -10.88 0.53
C TRP A 295 15.48 -11.44 0.35
N ALA A 296 15.83 -11.78 -0.89
CA ALA A 296 17.16 -12.25 -1.25
C ALA A 296 17.52 -11.73 -2.64
N ILE A 297 18.77 -11.33 -2.82
CA ILE A 297 19.32 -10.96 -4.12
C ILE A 297 20.33 -12.01 -4.51
N TYR A 298 20.17 -12.57 -5.70
CA TYR A 298 21.11 -13.48 -6.32
C TYR A 298 21.58 -12.89 -7.64
N ARG A 299 22.87 -13.06 -7.93
CA ARG A 299 23.48 -12.78 -9.23
C ARG A 299 23.63 -14.09 -9.99
N GLU A 300 23.21 -14.13 -11.25
CA GLU A 300 23.51 -15.25 -12.14
C GLU A 300 24.78 -14.95 -12.94
N ILE A 301 25.79 -15.83 -12.87
CA ILE A 301 26.98 -15.79 -13.72
C ILE A 301 27.19 -17.19 -14.30
N ASP A 302 27.23 -17.30 -15.62
CA ASP A 302 27.49 -18.54 -16.35
C ASP A 302 26.62 -19.74 -15.87
N GLY A 303 25.32 -19.49 -15.64
CA GLY A 303 24.38 -20.51 -15.17
C GLY A 303 24.52 -20.88 -13.69
N ARG A 304 25.25 -20.09 -12.88
CA ARG A 304 25.36 -20.27 -11.43
C ARG A 304 24.80 -19.07 -10.68
N PHE A 305 24.02 -19.33 -9.64
CA PHE A 305 23.55 -18.32 -8.72
C PHE A 305 24.55 -18.10 -7.58
N GLU A 306 24.89 -16.84 -7.34
CA GLU A 306 25.63 -16.35 -6.18
C GLU A 306 24.70 -15.47 -5.34
N GLN A 307 24.60 -15.73 -4.04
CA GLN A 307 23.81 -14.92 -3.13
C GLN A 307 24.58 -13.64 -2.77
N LEU A 308 24.03 -12.48 -3.13
CA LEU A 308 24.61 -11.17 -2.81
C LEU A 308 24.12 -10.64 -1.46
N GLY A 309 22.87 -10.95 -1.11
CA GLY A 309 22.27 -10.52 0.14
C GLY A 309 21.00 -11.28 0.47
N TYR A 310 20.66 -11.33 1.75
CA TYR A 310 19.47 -12.00 2.26
C TYR A 310 19.01 -11.30 3.55
N SER A 311 17.71 -11.02 3.70
CA SER A 311 17.13 -10.27 4.84
C SER A 311 16.88 -11.11 6.11
N GLY A 312 16.40 -10.45 7.17
CA GLY A 312 15.55 -11.12 8.15
C GLY A 312 14.19 -11.48 7.55
N VAL A 313 13.14 -11.43 8.36
CA VAL A 313 11.75 -11.63 7.91
C VAL A 313 10.92 -10.38 8.12
N LYS A 314 10.05 -10.11 7.15
CA LYS A 314 9.00 -9.11 7.20
C LYS A 314 7.70 -9.79 7.62
N HIS A 315 7.18 -9.37 8.77
CA HIS A 315 5.91 -9.83 9.32
C HIS A 315 4.75 -9.06 8.67
N ALA A 316 3.83 -9.79 8.03
CA ALA A 316 2.57 -9.25 7.52
C ALA A 316 1.65 -8.85 8.69
N PHE A 317 0.68 -7.96 8.44
CA PHE A 317 -0.15 -7.42 9.52
C PHE A 317 -1.63 -7.17 9.14
N LEU A 318 -1.92 -6.98 7.86
CA LEU A 318 -3.28 -6.88 7.32
C LEU A 318 -3.26 -7.19 5.83
N THR A 319 -4.44 -7.46 5.27
CA THR A 319 -4.67 -7.58 3.83
C THR A 319 -5.73 -6.60 3.33
N ILE A 320 -5.51 -6.03 2.15
CA ILE A 320 -6.48 -5.14 1.51
C ILE A 320 -7.59 -5.88 0.75
N ASN A 321 -7.39 -7.16 0.44
CA ASN A 321 -8.32 -7.98 -0.33
C ASN A 321 -8.80 -7.32 -1.64
N SER A 322 -7.87 -7.09 -2.58
CA SER A 322 -8.20 -6.58 -3.92
C SER A 322 -8.33 -7.72 -4.95
N ASN A 323 -8.94 -7.44 -6.11
CA ASN A 323 -9.07 -8.37 -7.24
C ASN A 323 -9.58 -9.80 -6.89
N CYS A 324 -10.46 -9.92 -5.91
CA CYS A 324 -10.84 -11.19 -5.33
C CYS A 324 -11.74 -12.07 -6.19
N THR A 325 -11.65 -13.39 -6.01
CA THR A 325 -12.66 -14.34 -6.49
C THR A 325 -13.87 -14.38 -5.56
N ILE A 326 -13.63 -14.33 -4.24
CA ILE A 326 -14.64 -14.15 -3.19
C ILE A 326 -14.10 -13.08 -2.24
N ASN A 327 -14.94 -12.13 -1.80
CA ASN A 327 -14.55 -11.14 -0.80
C ASN A 327 -15.60 -11.07 0.31
N CYS A 328 -15.28 -11.64 1.47
CA CYS A 328 -16.16 -11.71 2.63
C CYS A 328 -15.94 -10.59 3.64
N GLY A 329 -15.23 -9.51 3.25
CA GLY A 329 -14.81 -8.45 4.16
C GLY A 329 -13.76 -8.95 5.16
N ASN A 330 -13.43 -8.20 6.21
CA ASN A 330 -12.37 -8.54 7.17
C ASN A 330 -10.94 -8.55 6.57
N SER A 331 -10.16 -7.52 6.91
CA SER A 331 -8.76 -7.34 6.49
C SER A 331 -7.75 -8.22 7.23
N HIS A 332 -8.19 -9.21 8.00
CA HIS A 332 -7.34 -10.20 8.66
C HIS A 332 -7.47 -11.60 8.07
N ILE A 333 -8.14 -11.73 6.92
CA ILE A 333 -8.22 -12.98 6.17
C ILE A 333 -8.00 -12.64 4.71
N LEU A 334 -6.99 -13.27 4.08
CA LEU A 334 -6.81 -13.18 2.63
C LEU A 334 -7.71 -14.22 1.97
N TRP A 335 -8.83 -13.76 1.39
CA TRP A 335 -9.83 -14.64 0.79
C TRP A 335 -9.38 -15.24 -0.53
N LEU A 336 -10.09 -16.25 -0.98
CA LEU A 336 -9.82 -16.94 -2.24
C LEU A 336 -9.70 -15.98 -3.43
N GLY A 337 -8.57 -16.09 -4.13
CA GLY A 337 -8.24 -15.29 -5.29
C GLY A 337 -7.98 -13.81 -5.01
N CYS A 338 -8.05 -13.35 -3.75
CA CYS A 338 -7.70 -11.99 -3.40
C CYS A 338 -6.20 -11.75 -3.51
N GLU A 339 -5.88 -10.51 -3.83
CA GLU A 339 -4.55 -9.95 -3.87
C GLU A 339 -4.34 -9.01 -2.68
N ASP A 340 -3.07 -8.89 -2.28
CA ASP A 340 -2.61 -7.97 -1.24
C ASP A 340 -1.33 -7.26 -1.70
N VAL A 341 -1.08 -6.05 -1.19
CA VAL A 341 0.06 -5.22 -1.60
C VAL A 341 0.86 -4.77 -0.38
N TYR A 342 2.19 -4.82 -0.49
CA TYR A 342 3.12 -4.24 0.47
C TYR A 342 4.07 -3.28 -0.24
N GLY A 343 4.07 -2.01 0.16
CA GLY A 343 4.97 -1.00 -0.37
C GLY A 343 6.42 -1.17 0.10
N THR A 344 7.32 -0.44 -0.54
CA THR A 344 8.73 -0.34 -0.13
C THR A 344 8.86 0.14 1.32
N GLY A 345 8.13 1.19 1.70
CA GLY A 345 8.26 1.79 3.03
C GLY A 345 7.80 0.86 4.15
N ASN A 346 6.72 0.10 3.96
CA ASN A 346 6.24 -0.81 4.98
C ASN A 346 7.05 -2.12 5.03
N ASN A 347 7.64 -2.57 3.92
CA ASN A 347 8.55 -3.71 3.86
C ASN A 347 9.90 -3.41 4.54
N ASP A 348 10.23 -2.14 4.72
CA ASP A 348 11.40 -1.67 5.48
C ASP A 348 11.07 -1.26 6.93
N SER A 349 9.81 -1.37 7.35
CA SER A 349 9.37 -0.93 8.68
C SER A 349 10.04 -1.70 9.81
N SER A 350 10.77 -0.98 10.66
CA SER A 350 11.45 -1.48 11.86
C SER A 350 10.54 -2.30 12.78
N GLY A 351 9.27 -1.90 12.91
CA GLY A 351 8.30 -2.58 13.76
C GLY A 351 7.83 -3.93 13.22
N ALA A 352 8.19 -4.29 11.98
CA ALA A 352 7.73 -5.51 11.33
C ALA A 352 8.88 -6.36 10.76
N LEU A 353 10.12 -5.95 10.98
CA LEU A 353 11.30 -6.72 10.60
C LEU A 353 11.86 -7.44 11.82
N GLY A 354 12.07 -8.75 11.70
CA GLY A 354 12.52 -9.63 12.76
C GLY A 354 13.56 -10.66 12.28
N PRO A 355 14.24 -11.35 13.20
CA PRO A 355 15.24 -12.34 12.86
C PRO A 355 14.58 -13.62 12.36
N ARG A 356 15.20 -14.26 11.35
CA ARG A 356 14.79 -15.58 10.86
C ARG A 356 14.90 -16.69 11.89
N ALA A 357 15.78 -16.53 12.88
CA ALA A 357 16.06 -17.56 13.88
C ALA A 357 14.85 -17.89 14.77
N GLU A 358 13.80 -17.07 14.74
CA GLU A 358 12.54 -17.30 15.45
C GLU A 358 11.54 -18.14 14.68
N ILE A 359 11.87 -18.53 13.46
CA ILE A 359 11.01 -19.35 12.62
C ILE A 359 11.65 -20.72 12.47
N GLU A 360 10.93 -21.75 12.90
CA GLU A 360 11.30 -23.14 12.68
C GLU A 360 11.34 -23.43 11.17
N ALA A 361 12.47 -23.89 10.67
CA ALA A 361 12.71 -24.00 9.23
C ALA A 361 11.84 -25.07 8.54
N ASP A 362 11.41 -26.11 9.25
CA ASP A 362 10.64 -27.23 8.72
C ASP A 362 9.12 -27.02 8.84
N THR A 363 8.65 -26.40 9.92
CA THR A 363 7.22 -26.15 10.17
C THR A 363 6.77 -24.76 9.74
N GLY A 364 7.70 -23.80 9.66
CA GLY A 364 7.38 -22.38 9.48
C GLY A 364 6.78 -21.72 10.72
N TYR A 365 6.83 -22.37 11.88
CA TYR A 365 6.28 -21.84 13.13
C TYR A 365 7.16 -20.71 13.69
N TRP A 366 6.56 -19.55 13.93
CA TRP A 366 7.19 -18.43 14.60
C TRP A 366 6.97 -18.48 16.11
N GLU A 367 8.05 -18.41 16.88
CA GLU A 367 7.99 -18.36 18.34
C GLU A 367 7.72 -16.93 18.83
N SER A 368 6.49 -16.64 19.23
CA SER A 368 6.11 -15.30 19.72
C SER A 368 6.53 -15.01 21.15
N THR A 369 6.67 -16.05 21.98
CA THR A 369 7.00 -15.94 23.40
C THR A 369 8.46 -15.58 23.60
N CYS A 370 8.73 -14.51 24.35
CA CYS A 370 10.11 -14.03 24.60
C CYS A 370 10.90 -13.75 23.31
N SER A 371 10.19 -13.40 22.22
CA SER A 371 10.77 -13.10 20.91
C SER A 371 11.57 -11.80 20.92
N PHE A 372 12.28 -11.54 19.84
CA PHE A 372 12.96 -10.29 19.49
C PHE A 372 12.03 -9.09 19.63
N PHE A 373 10.75 -9.24 19.26
CA PHE A 373 9.77 -8.19 19.42
C PHE A 373 9.27 -8.04 20.86
N ASP A 374 9.34 -9.08 21.68
CA ASP A 374 8.86 -9.13 23.06
C ASP A 374 9.90 -9.76 24.02
N PRO A 375 11.06 -9.11 24.23
CA PRO A 375 12.11 -9.65 25.11
C PRO A 375 11.67 -9.76 26.58
N GLY A 376 10.58 -9.07 26.97
CA GLY A 376 10.00 -9.12 28.30
C GLY A 376 8.99 -10.26 28.51
N CYS A 377 8.66 -11.01 27.46
CA CYS A 377 7.66 -12.09 27.48
C CYS A 377 6.29 -11.64 27.99
N ILE A 378 5.86 -10.42 27.65
CA ILE A 378 4.59 -9.85 28.12
C ILE A 378 3.44 -10.01 27.12
N GLY A 379 3.69 -10.67 25.99
CA GLY A 379 2.71 -10.88 24.92
C GLY A 379 2.43 -9.61 24.12
N SER A 380 3.40 -8.70 24.01
CA SER A 380 3.25 -7.47 23.24
C SER A 380 4.57 -7.00 22.65
N GLN A 381 4.50 -6.36 21.49
CA GLN A 381 5.68 -5.78 20.87
C GLN A 381 6.21 -4.59 21.69
N THR A 382 7.39 -4.77 22.29
CA THR A 382 8.13 -3.74 23.02
C THR A 382 9.44 -3.36 22.34
N THR A 383 9.85 -4.13 21.34
CA THR A 383 11.09 -3.94 20.56
C THR A 383 10.80 -4.03 19.07
N GLY A 384 11.69 -3.50 18.24
CA GLY A 384 11.68 -3.64 16.79
C GLY A 384 13.10 -3.52 16.26
N SER A 385 13.28 -3.80 14.97
CA SER A 385 14.57 -3.64 14.32
C SER A 385 15.11 -2.23 14.47
N ASN A 386 16.43 -2.10 14.53
CA ASN A 386 17.08 -0.81 14.53
C ASN A 386 16.76 -0.01 13.26
N ALA A 387 17.18 1.24 13.26
CA ALA A 387 16.89 2.19 12.20
C ALA A 387 17.87 2.11 11.00
N THR A 388 18.85 1.20 11.03
CA THR A 388 19.98 1.16 10.10
C THR A 388 19.94 -0.04 9.18
N ASP A 389 20.01 -1.26 9.70
CA ASP A 389 20.33 -2.45 8.92
C ASP A 389 19.83 -3.76 9.54
N GLU A 390 19.45 -3.75 10.83
CA GLU A 390 19.00 -4.96 11.52
C GLU A 390 17.79 -5.58 10.82
N ASN A 391 17.91 -6.87 10.53
CA ASN A 391 16.93 -7.70 9.81
C ASN A 391 16.57 -7.22 8.38
N ARG A 392 17.32 -6.27 7.82
CA ARG A 392 17.11 -5.76 6.46
C ARG A 392 17.93 -6.51 5.43
N LEU A 393 17.54 -6.39 4.16
CA LEU A 393 18.35 -6.83 3.04
C LEU A 393 19.47 -5.82 2.82
N VAL A 394 20.71 -6.27 3.06
CA VAL A 394 21.92 -5.48 2.86
C VAL A 394 22.73 -6.11 1.73
N VAL A 395 23.22 -5.28 0.82
CA VAL A 395 24.11 -5.67 -0.28
C VAL A 395 25.26 -4.68 -0.39
N TYR A 396 26.37 -5.11 -1.01
CA TYR A 396 27.42 -4.19 -1.42
C TYR A 396 26.96 -3.39 -2.64
N ASN A 397 27.33 -2.12 -2.71
CA ASN A 397 27.01 -1.28 -3.84
C ASN A 397 27.82 -1.70 -5.09
N ASP A 398 29.07 -2.13 -4.90
CA ASP A 398 29.89 -2.71 -5.97
C ASP A 398 29.27 -3.98 -6.58
N ASP A 399 28.45 -4.74 -5.84
CA ASP A 399 27.74 -5.91 -6.39
C ASP A 399 26.60 -5.55 -7.34
N LEU A 400 26.12 -4.30 -7.32
CA LEU A 400 25.02 -3.80 -8.14
C LEU A 400 25.49 -2.96 -9.33
N THR A 401 26.78 -2.64 -9.40
CA THR A 401 27.35 -1.82 -10.47
C THR A 401 28.24 -2.69 -11.34
N ASP A 402 28.02 -2.65 -12.66
CA ASP A 402 28.97 -3.22 -13.59
C ASP A 402 30.23 -2.35 -13.58
N VAL A 403 31.31 -2.83 -12.99
CA VAL A 403 32.63 -2.15 -13.03
C VAL A 403 33.21 -2.08 -14.47
N ASN A 404 32.49 -2.62 -15.47
CA ASN A 404 32.94 -2.79 -16.85
C ASN A 404 32.00 -2.19 -17.93
N ASN A 405 31.02 -1.34 -17.58
CA ASN A 405 30.21 -0.61 -18.58
C ASN A 405 30.08 0.89 -18.27
#